data_AF-X1G1I5-F1
#
_entry.id   AF-X1G1I5-F1
#
_cell.length_a   1.000
_cell.length_b   1.000
_cell.length_c   1.000
_cell.angle_alpha   90.00
_cell.angle_beta   90.00
_cell.angle_gamma   90.00
#
_symmetry.space_group_name_H-M   'P 1'
#
loop_
_entity.id
_entity.type
_entity.pdbx_description
1 polymer ?
#
loop_
_entity_poly.entity_id
_entity_poly.type
_entity_poly.pdbx_seq_one_letter_code
_entity_poly.pdbx_strand_id
1 'polypeptide(L)'
;FNLNHKEFVDIKKEDNVFDYFSSISPIKIRNKAPYFMGTRMGRPEKSERKSMKGIQSLFPLSVKVGNTRLVRKAIELGRIKIDICRKKCPKCSSITPFNLCPKCGSHTEFQKMCLKCNKYYTKNENKCQQCGGLLAFSKEASFNIQNYSKTILSSLNMSIPDKFKGILGLTNKFKVPEPLLKGILRAKNGLLVYKTAEIRYDATDIPLTHFKPKEIATPVSRLIELGYEFDYKTNELNNENQILELQVQDVILSDDCAKYFIKLANFIDDELELFYNLDKFYSITKRED
;
A
#
# COMPACT_ATOMS: atom_id res chain seq x y z
N PHE A 1 49.20 49.92 -20.47
CA PHE A 1 48.50 50.45 -19.28
C PHE A 1 49.37 51.50 -18.63
N ASN A 2 49.12 52.78 -18.93
CA ASN A 2 49.90 53.88 -18.36
C ASN A 2 49.29 54.25 -17.00
N LEU A 3 49.89 53.78 -15.91
CA LEU A 3 49.40 53.98 -14.53
C LEU A 3 49.58 55.42 -14.01
N ASN A 4 50.18 56.30 -14.82
CA ASN A 4 50.51 57.68 -14.43
C ASN A 4 49.45 58.72 -14.85
N HIS A 5 48.46 58.35 -15.67
CA HIS A 5 47.31 59.20 -15.94
C HIS A 5 46.24 58.96 -14.87
N LYS A 6 46.22 59.80 -13.83
CA LYS A 6 45.12 59.87 -12.86
C LYS A 6 44.14 60.95 -13.31
N GLU A 7 43.24 60.60 -14.23
CA GLU A 7 42.03 61.41 -14.43
C GLU A 7 41.11 61.18 -13.23
N PHE A 8 41.00 62.18 -12.36
CA PHE A 8 40.01 62.20 -11.30
C PHE A 8 38.66 62.53 -11.94
N VAL A 9 37.85 61.50 -12.16
CA VAL A 9 36.46 61.66 -12.62
C VAL A 9 35.66 62.25 -11.46
N ASP A 10 35.01 63.40 -11.69
CA ASP A 10 34.11 64.02 -10.71
C ASP A 10 32.96 63.06 -10.39
N ILE A 11 32.94 62.60 -9.13
CA ILE A 11 32.03 61.56 -8.65
C ILE A 11 30.63 62.17 -8.53
N LYS A 12 29.82 62.07 -9.58
CA LYS A 12 28.38 62.18 -9.40
C LYS A 12 27.94 61.08 -8.44
N LYS A 13 26.98 61.36 -7.55
CA LYS A 13 26.35 60.33 -6.72
C LYS A 13 25.66 59.32 -7.65
N GLU A 14 26.39 58.28 -8.03
CA GLU A 14 25.84 57.15 -8.78
C GLU A 14 25.35 56.10 -7.79
N ASP A 15 24.13 55.60 -8.02
CA ASP A 15 23.40 54.80 -7.04
C ASP A 15 23.93 53.35 -6.88
N ASN A 16 24.82 52.88 -7.76
CA ASN A 16 25.25 51.48 -7.81
C ASN A 16 26.75 51.28 -8.10
N VAL A 17 27.41 50.44 -7.30
CA VAL A 17 28.86 50.15 -7.39
C VAL A 17 29.27 49.58 -8.76
N PHE A 18 28.38 48.83 -9.42
CA PHE A 18 28.65 48.25 -10.73
C PHE A 18 28.65 49.27 -11.88
N ASP A 19 27.87 50.33 -11.75
CA ASP A 19 27.80 51.40 -12.75
C ASP A 19 29.07 52.26 -12.67
N TYR A 20 29.56 52.51 -11.44
CA TYR A 20 30.85 53.15 -11.19
C TYR A 20 32.04 52.40 -11.82
N PHE A 21 32.12 51.08 -11.63
CA PHE A 21 33.20 50.32 -12.26
C PHE A 21 33.10 50.26 -13.79
N SER A 22 31.87 50.35 -14.33
CA SER A 22 31.64 50.38 -15.77
C SER A 22 32.00 51.72 -16.43
N SER A 23 32.06 52.82 -15.67
CA SER A 23 32.45 54.14 -16.17
C SER A 23 33.97 54.35 -16.21
N ILE A 24 34.71 53.72 -15.30
CA ILE A 24 36.17 53.88 -15.17
C ILE A 24 36.96 52.81 -15.92
N SER A 25 36.40 51.60 -16.05
CA SER A 25 37.06 50.49 -16.71
C SER A 25 36.45 50.21 -18.09
N PRO A 26 37.27 49.95 -19.13
CA PRO A 26 36.76 49.43 -20.40
C PRO A 26 36.15 48.01 -20.27
N ILE A 27 36.33 47.35 -19.13
CA ILE A 27 35.77 46.03 -18.82
C ILE A 27 34.43 46.20 -18.10
N LYS A 28 33.34 45.74 -18.75
CA LYS A 28 31.99 45.76 -18.16
C LYS A 28 31.84 44.70 -17.07
N ILE A 29 31.67 45.13 -15.83
CA ILE A 29 31.45 44.26 -14.67
C ILE A 29 29.94 44.16 -14.41
N ARG A 30 29.40 42.94 -14.40
CA ARG A 30 27.97 42.67 -14.12
C ARG A 30 27.78 42.06 -12.73
N ASN A 31 26.63 42.32 -12.12
CA ASN A 31 26.26 41.66 -10.86
C ASN A 31 26.10 40.15 -11.09
N LYS A 32 26.89 39.34 -10.35
CA LYS A 32 26.90 37.88 -10.46
C LYS A 32 25.69 37.22 -9.79
N ALA A 33 25.09 37.86 -8.79
CA ALA A 33 23.94 37.34 -8.05
C ALA A 33 22.95 38.47 -7.72
N PRO A 34 22.23 39.00 -8.73
CA PRO A 34 21.25 40.07 -8.54
C PRO A 34 19.99 39.63 -7.79
N TYR A 35 19.69 38.33 -7.80
CA TYR A 35 18.50 37.76 -7.19
C TYR A 35 18.87 36.68 -6.19
N PHE A 36 18.22 36.72 -5.03
CA PHE A 36 18.34 35.69 -4.00
C PHE A 36 16.96 35.05 -3.80
N MET A 37 16.90 33.72 -3.82
CA MET A 37 15.68 32.98 -3.53
C MET A 37 15.73 32.49 -2.08
N GLY A 38 14.85 33.04 -1.23
CA GLY A 38 14.61 32.49 0.10
C GLY A 38 13.64 31.31 0.03
N THR A 39 13.87 30.29 0.85
CA THR A 39 12.93 29.17 1.02
C THR A 39 12.62 28.98 2.50
N ARG A 40 11.44 28.42 2.78
CA ARG A 40 11.06 27.95 4.12
C ARG A 40 10.78 26.46 4.02
N MET A 41 11.24 25.70 5.01
CA MET A 41 11.03 24.26 5.01
C MET A 41 9.54 23.95 5.10
N GLY A 42 9.03 23.24 4.08
CA GLY A 42 7.67 22.74 4.05
C GLY A 42 7.52 21.41 4.79
N ARG A 43 6.55 20.61 4.36
CA ARG A 43 6.37 19.26 4.86
C ARG A 43 7.59 18.38 4.52
N PRO A 44 8.18 17.67 5.49
CA PRO A 44 9.24 16.70 5.22
C PRO A 44 8.80 15.59 4.27
N GLU A 45 9.78 14.98 3.61
CA GLU A 45 9.58 13.80 2.78
C GLU A 45 8.89 12.68 3.58
N LYS A 46 8.01 11.93 2.91
CA LYS A 46 7.35 10.76 3.46
C LYS A 46 7.68 9.52 2.66
N SER A 47 8.14 8.48 3.33
CA SER A 47 8.33 7.12 2.81
C SER A 47 7.85 6.14 3.88
N GLU A 48 6.55 5.85 3.90
CA GLU A 48 5.95 5.05 4.96
C GLU A 48 4.79 4.18 4.47
N ARG A 49 4.65 2.99 5.05
CA ARG A 49 3.48 2.13 4.87
C ARG A 49 2.20 2.85 5.30
N LYS A 50 1.18 2.85 4.44
CA LYS A 50 -0.13 3.43 4.76
C LYS A 50 -0.88 2.49 5.71
N SER A 51 -1.37 3.03 6.82
CA SER A 51 -2.17 2.22 7.76
C SER A 51 -3.33 3.00 8.35
N MET A 52 -4.43 2.30 8.63
CA MET A 52 -5.59 2.93 9.27
C MET A 52 -5.52 2.93 10.79
N LYS A 53 -5.10 1.82 11.41
CA LYS A 53 -4.83 1.63 12.86
C LYS A 53 -3.96 0.38 13.10
N GLY A 54 -3.04 0.08 12.17
CA GLY A 54 -2.26 -1.16 12.20
C GLY A 54 -3.10 -2.43 12.09
N ILE A 55 -4.09 -2.44 11.19
CA ILE A 55 -4.98 -3.59 10.96
C ILE A 55 -4.35 -4.50 9.91
N GLN A 56 -4.46 -5.82 10.10
CA GLN A 56 -3.96 -6.82 9.14
C GLN A 56 -5.09 -7.62 8.47
N SER A 57 -6.26 -7.71 9.11
CA SER A 57 -7.43 -8.41 8.55
C SER A 57 -8.69 -7.56 8.59
N LEU A 58 -9.46 -7.61 7.51
CA LEU A 58 -10.82 -7.06 7.44
C LEU A 58 -11.85 -8.07 7.97
N PHE A 59 -11.51 -8.79 9.03
CA PHE A 59 -12.42 -9.65 9.77
C PHE A 59 -13.01 -8.88 10.97
N PRO A 60 -14.33 -8.82 11.14
CA PRO A 60 -14.97 -8.11 12.25
C PRO A 60 -14.75 -8.84 13.58
N LEU A 61 -14.30 -8.08 14.56
CA LEU A 61 -14.13 -8.44 15.95
C LEU A 61 -15.16 -7.63 16.74
N SER A 62 -15.95 -8.31 17.56
CA SER A 62 -16.98 -7.65 18.35
C SER A 62 -16.40 -6.53 19.24
N VAL A 63 -17.22 -5.54 19.61
CA VAL A 63 -16.86 -4.43 20.51
C VAL A 63 -16.27 -4.94 21.83
N LYS A 64 -16.68 -6.14 22.27
CA LYS A 64 -16.19 -6.80 23.49
C LYS A 64 -14.67 -7.02 23.55
N VAL A 65 -13.98 -7.03 22.41
CA VAL A 65 -12.51 -7.19 22.34
C VAL A 65 -11.77 -5.93 22.82
N GLY A 66 -12.45 -4.80 22.89
CA GLY A 66 -11.90 -3.52 23.32
C GLY A 66 -11.03 -2.83 22.26
N ASN A 67 -10.43 -1.70 22.64
CA ASN A 67 -9.72 -0.81 21.72
C ASN A 67 -8.47 -1.43 21.08
N THR A 68 -7.91 -2.49 21.67
CA THR A 68 -6.73 -3.18 21.15
C THR A 68 -6.99 -3.95 19.85
N ARG A 69 -8.24 -4.38 19.60
CA ARG A 69 -8.67 -5.12 18.40
C ARG A 69 -7.82 -6.37 18.08
N LEU A 70 -7.24 -6.98 19.10
CA LEU A 70 -6.38 -8.16 18.96
C LEU A 70 -7.24 -9.41 18.75
N VAL A 71 -6.90 -10.21 17.74
CA VAL A 71 -7.60 -11.45 17.44
C VAL A 71 -7.42 -12.48 18.55
N ARG A 72 -6.24 -12.51 19.20
CA ARG A 72 -5.95 -13.39 20.34
C ARG A 72 -6.94 -13.23 21.49
N LYS A 73 -7.26 -11.99 21.88
CA LYS A 73 -8.30 -11.69 22.88
C LYS A 73 -9.69 -12.14 22.43
N ALA A 74 -10.00 -12.02 21.14
CA ALA A 74 -11.27 -12.49 20.61
C ALA A 74 -11.39 -14.03 20.69
N ILE A 75 -10.28 -14.75 20.52
CA ILE A 75 -10.20 -16.21 20.64
C ILE A 75 -10.37 -16.65 22.10
N GLU A 76 -9.79 -15.93 23.05
CA GLU A 76 -9.98 -16.17 24.50
C GLU A 76 -11.44 -16.04 24.93
N LEU A 77 -12.20 -15.11 24.33
CA LEU A 77 -13.64 -14.96 24.54
C LEU A 77 -14.48 -16.12 23.95
N GLY A 78 -13.91 -16.93 23.05
CA GLY A 78 -14.58 -18.08 22.43
C GLY A 78 -15.60 -17.69 21.35
N ARG A 79 -16.73 -17.10 21.78
CA ARG A 79 -17.85 -16.68 20.92
C ARG A 79 -18.04 -15.17 20.95
N ILE A 80 -18.11 -14.57 19.77
CA ILE A 80 -18.27 -13.12 19.58
C ILE A 80 -19.55 -12.81 18.79
N LYS A 81 -20.24 -11.72 19.14
CA LYS A 81 -21.40 -11.23 18.38
C LYS A 81 -20.94 -10.24 17.33
N ILE A 82 -21.16 -10.57 16.05
CA ILE A 82 -20.68 -9.80 14.89
C ILE A 82 -21.75 -9.76 13.80
N ASP A 83 -21.83 -8.65 13.08
CA ASP A 83 -22.72 -8.47 11.94
C ASP A 83 -22.05 -9.01 10.66
N ILE A 84 -22.56 -10.13 10.15
CA ILE A 84 -22.02 -10.81 8.96
C ILE A 84 -23.14 -11.25 8.02
N CYS A 85 -22.84 -11.31 6.72
CA CYS A 85 -23.70 -11.94 5.73
C CYS A 85 -23.97 -13.43 5.97
N ARG A 86 -25.14 -13.90 5.54
CA ARG A 86 -25.44 -15.33 5.45
C ARG A 86 -25.50 -15.76 3.99
N LYS A 87 -24.74 -16.79 3.64
CA LYS A 87 -24.72 -17.41 2.32
C LYS A 87 -25.17 -18.85 2.43
N LYS A 88 -25.89 -19.35 1.43
CA LYS A 88 -26.30 -20.75 1.35
C LYS A 88 -25.45 -21.46 0.33
N CYS A 89 -24.98 -22.64 0.68
CA CYS A 89 -24.37 -23.55 -0.26
C CYS A 89 -25.45 -24.23 -1.12
N PRO A 90 -25.38 -24.19 -2.46
CA PRO A 90 -26.37 -24.88 -3.31
C PRO A 90 -26.32 -26.41 -3.15
N LYS A 91 -25.11 -26.98 -2.97
CA LYS A 91 -24.92 -28.45 -2.90
C LYS A 91 -25.35 -29.08 -1.58
N CYS A 92 -24.93 -28.53 -0.44
CA CYS A 92 -25.21 -29.11 0.89
C CYS A 92 -26.23 -28.33 1.72
N SER A 93 -26.79 -27.23 1.19
CA SER A 93 -27.72 -26.34 1.88
C SER A 93 -27.23 -25.74 3.21
N SER A 94 -25.94 -25.88 3.56
CA SER A 94 -25.39 -25.27 4.77
C SER A 94 -25.33 -23.74 4.65
N ILE A 95 -25.55 -23.06 5.77
CA ILE A 95 -25.49 -21.61 5.87
C ILE A 95 -24.12 -21.21 6.44
N THR A 96 -23.37 -20.43 5.68
CA THR A 96 -22.04 -19.97 6.08
C THR A 96 -21.82 -18.51 5.72
N PRO A 97 -20.90 -17.82 6.42
CA PRO A 97 -20.52 -16.45 6.05
C PRO A 97 -19.46 -16.40 4.92
N PHE A 98 -18.87 -17.54 4.58
CA PHE A 98 -17.71 -17.64 3.68
C PHE A 98 -18.13 -17.85 2.21
N ASN A 99 -17.24 -17.46 1.28
CA ASN A 99 -17.44 -17.66 -0.15
C ASN A 99 -17.42 -19.14 -0.56
N LEU A 100 -16.62 -19.96 0.15
CA LEU A 100 -16.55 -21.40 -0.06
C LEU A 100 -17.23 -22.12 1.08
N CYS A 101 -17.95 -23.19 0.76
CA CYS A 101 -18.55 -24.05 1.77
C CYS A 101 -17.46 -24.90 2.46
N PRO A 102 -17.33 -24.83 3.80
CA PRO A 102 -16.34 -25.62 4.53
C PRO A 102 -16.60 -27.13 4.50
N LYS A 103 -17.82 -27.57 4.14
CA LYS A 103 -18.17 -29.00 4.06
C LYS A 103 -17.93 -29.62 2.68
N CYS A 104 -18.12 -28.85 1.60
CA CYS A 104 -18.14 -29.41 0.24
C CYS A 104 -17.38 -28.58 -0.80
N GLY A 105 -16.72 -27.48 -0.40
CA GLY A 105 -15.86 -26.67 -1.28
C GLY A 105 -16.57 -25.82 -2.33
N SER A 106 -17.86 -26.05 -2.62
CA SER A 106 -18.59 -25.29 -3.64
C SER A 106 -18.82 -23.82 -3.24
N HIS A 107 -18.88 -22.94 -4.24
CA HIS A 107 -19.16 -21.52 -4.06
C HIS A 107 -20.56 -21.30 -3.45
N THR A 108 -20.67 -20.42 -2.47
CA THR A 108 -21.92 -20.11 -1.76
C THR A 108 -22.62 -18.89 -2.37
N GLU A 109 -23.93 -18.83 -2.21
CA GLU A 109 -24.76 -17.76 -2.75
C GLU A 109 -25.35 -16.89 -1.64
N PHE A 110 -25.38 -15.58 -1.87
CA PHE A 110 -26.02 -14.66 -0.94
C PHE A 110 -27.49 -14.99 -0.72
N GLN A 111 -27.90 -14.94 0.54
CA GLN A 111 -29.30 -14.96 0.92
C GLN A 111 -29.68 -13.67 1.65
N LYS A 112 -30.93 -13.29 1.49
CA LYS A 112 -31.54 -12.20 2.25
C LYS A 112 -32.30 -12.77 3.45
N MET A 113 -32.44 -11.98 4.50
CA MET A 113 -33.17 -12.36 5.71
C MET A 113 -34.09 -11.22 6.16
N CYS A 114 -35.34 -11.52 6.53
CA CYS A 114 -36.22 -10.52 7.18
C CYS A 114 -35.71 -10.26 8.58
N LEU A 115 -35.44 -8.99 8.91
CA LEU A 115 -34.94 -8.59 10.22
C LEU A 115 -35.92 -8.90 11.36
N LYS A 116 -37.22 -8.97 11.05
CA LYS A 116 -38.32 -9.28 11.99
C LYS A 116 -38.57 -10.79 12.16
N CYS A 117 -38.79 -11.53 11.08
CA CYS A 117 -39.19 -12.95 11.14
C CYS A 117 -38.05 -13.97 10.99
N ASN A 118 -36.81 -13.53 10.74
CA ASN A 118 -35.63 -14.39 10.56
C ASN A 118 -35.73 -15.44 9.45
N LYS A 119 -36.72 -15.33 8.54
CA LYS A 119 -36.83 -16.20 7.38
C LYS A 119 -35.87 -15.76 6.27
N TYR A 120 -35.37 -16.74 5.53
CA TYR A 120 -34.44 -16.56 4.43
C TYR A 120 -35.18 -16.48 3.11
N TYR A 121 -34.72 -15.57 2.26
CA TYR A 121 -35.28 -15.29 0.94
C TYR A 121 -34.16 -15.23 -0.10
N THR A 122 -34.54 -15.43 -1.37
CA THR A 122 -33.62 -15.31 -2.51
C THR A 122 -33.24 -13.85 -2.76
N LYS A 123 -32.20 -13.62 -3.57
CA LYS A 123 -31.60 -12.28 -3.78
C LYS A 123 -32.57 -11.24 -4.36
N ASN A 124 -33.58 -11.69 -5.10
CA ASN A 124 -34.44 -10.81 -5.91
C ASN A 124 -35.52 -10.10 -5.09
N GLU A 125 -35.90 -10.65 -3.94
CA GLU A 125 -36.97 -10.07 -3.12
C GLU A 125 -36.43 -8.95 -2.22
N ASN A 126 -37.13 -7.83 -2.13
CA ASN A 126 -36.73 -6.69 -1.28
C ASN A 126 -37.59 -6.55 -0.03
N LYS A 127 -38.80 -7.11 -0.07
CA LYS A 127 -39.75 -7.11 1.04
C LYS A 127 -40.14 -8.54 1.36
N CYS A 128 -40.30 -8.82 2.64
CA CYS A 128 -40.78 -10.11 3.10
C CYS A 128 -42.28 -10.24 2.83
N GLN A 129 -42.67 -11.29 2.12
CA GLN A 129 -44.08 -11.58 1.80
C GLN A 129 -44.94 -11.85 3.04
N GLN A 130 -44.32 -12.19 4.19
CA GLN A 130 -45.04 -12.55 5.41
C GLN A 130 -45.04 -11.45 6.48
N CYS A 131 -43.93 -10.69 6.59
CA CYS A 131 -43.71 -9.70 7.66
C CYS A 131 -43.86 -8.25 7.15
N GLY A 132 -43.91 -8.03 5.82
CA GLY A 132 -43.80 -6.71 5.17
C GLY A 132 -42.47 -5.98 5.41
N GLY A 133 -41.58 -6.55 6.24
CA GLY A 133 -40.33 -5.95 6.65
C GLY A 133 -39.23 -6.00 5.59
N LEU A 134 -38.21 -5.16 5.81
CA LEU A 134 -37.04 -5.06 4.95
C LEU A 134 -36.18 -6.32 5.05
N LEU A 135 -35.71 -6.74 3.88
CA LEU A 135 -34.78 -7.84 3.73
C LEU A 135 -33.33 -7.32 3.71
N ALA A 136 -32.51 -7.85 4.61
CA ALA A 136 -31.09 -7.50 4.71
C ALA A 136 -30.20 -8.70 4.36
N PHE A 137 -28.98 -8.44 3.88
CA PHE A 137 -27.99 -9.48 3.61
C PHE A 137 -27.26 -9.95 4.87
N SER A 138 -27.23 -9.11 5.90
CA SER A 138 -26.50 -9.34 7.15
C SER A 138 -27.41 -9.16 8.36
N LYS A 139 -27.01 -9.79 9.46
CA LYS A 139 -27.56 -9.58 10.78
C LYS A 139 -26.52 -9.99 11.80
N GLU A 140 -26.59 -9.40 12.99
CA GLU A 140 -25.80 -9.85 14.12
C GLU A 140 -26.01 -11.35 14.39
N ALA A 141 -24.89 -12.07 14.47
CA ALA A 141 -24.86 -13.48 14.77
C ALA A 141 -23.75 -13.77 15.78
N SER A 142 -23.97 -14.80 16.61
CA SER A 142 -22.92 -15.35 17.46
C SER A 142 -22.00 -16.23 16.62
N PHE A 143 -20.75 -15.82 16.46
CA PHE A 143 -19.72 -16.53 15.72
C PHE A 143 -18.69 -17.14 16.67
N ASN A 144 -18.38 -18.43 16.49
CA ASN A 144 -17.35 -19.11 17.26
C ASN A 144 -15.98 -18.89 16.59
N ILE A 145 -15.31 -17.81 16.99
CA ILE A 145 -14.01 -17.45 16.43
C ILE A 145 -12.91 -18.42 16.88
N GLN A 146 -13.00 -18.97 18.09
CA GLN A 146 -12.01 -19.91 18.61
C GLN A 146 -11.97 -21.21 17.81
N ASN A 147 -13.13 -21.77 17.46
CA ASN A 147 -13.18 -22.97 16.63
C ASN A 147 -12.66 -22.65 15.22
N TYR A 148 -13.13 -21.56 14.63
CA TYR A 148 -12.73 -21.16 13.29
C TYR A 148 -11.22 -20.92 13.18
N SER A 149 -10.61 -20.21 14.14
CA SER A 149 -9.16 -20.01 14.16
C SER A 149 -8.41 -21.32 14.36
N LYS A 150 -8.88 -22.19 15.27
CA LYS A 150 -8.25 -23.51 15.50
C LYS A 150 -8.22 -24.35 14.23
N THR A 151 -9.34 -24.43 13.50
CA THR A 151 -9.42 -25.18 12.24
C THR A 151 -8.39 -24.70 11.23
N ILE A 152 -8.23 -23.38 11.07
CA ILE A 152 -7.25 -22.79 10.13
C ILE A 152 -5.81 -23.07 10.58
N LEU A 153 -5.53 -22.94 11.87
CA LEU A 153 -4.18 -23.13 12.41
C LEU A 153 -3.76 -24.59 12.36
N SER A 154 -4.68 -25.52 12.65
CA SER A 154 -4.42 -26.95 12.56
C SER A 154 -4.20 -27.43 11.14
N SER A 155 -4.86 -26.83 10.14
CA SER A 155 -4.65 -27.20 8.75
C SER A 155 -3.29 -26.76 8.21
N LEU A 156 -2.67 -25.74 8.82
CA LEU A 156 -1.45 -25.11 8.29
C LEU A 156 -0.24 -25.22 9.23
N ASN A 157 -0.39 -25.87 10.40
CA ASN A 157 0.63 -25.95 11.44
C ASN A 157 1.24 -24.59 11.82
N MET A 158 0.42 -23.54 11.84
CA MET A 158 0.85 -22.17 12.15
C MET A 158 0.41 -21.75 13.56
N SER A 159 1.16 -20.83 14.16
CA SER A 159 0.76 -20.11 15.36
C SER A 159 0.13 -18.75 15.02
N ILE A 160 -0.69 -18.22 15.92
CA ILE A 160 -1.26 -16.88 15.77
C ILE A 160 -0.19 -15.85 16.10
N PRO A 161 0.11 -14.90 15.20
CA PRO A 161 1.03 -13.82 15.50
C PRO A 161 0.50 -12.92 16.63
N ASP A 162 1.38 -12.52 17.55
CA ASP A 162 1.00 -11.73 18.73
C ASP A 162 0.38 -10.37 18.38
N LYS A 163 0.88 -9.74 17.31
CA LYS A 163 0.43 -8.42 16.84
C LYS A 163 -0.65 -8.52 15.75
N PHE A 164 -1.53 -9.51 15.81
CA PHE A 164 -2.62 -9.67 14.83
C PHE A 164 -3.90 -8.93 15.23
N LYS A 165 -4.28 -7.92 14.43
CA LYS A 165 -5.45 -7.05 14.64
C LYS A 165 -6.47 -7.15 13.51
N GLY A 166 -7.74 -7.17 13.90
CA GLY A 166 -8.89 -7.08 13.02
C GLY A 166 -9.59 -5.72 13.06
N ILE A 167 -10.79 -5.64 12.50
CA ILE A 167 -11.66 -4.45 12.54
C ILE A 167 -12.77 -4.65 13.56
N LEU A 168 -13.41 -3.58 14.07
CA LEU A 168 -14.55 -3.73 15.00
C LEU A 168 -15.86 -4.10 14.32
N GLY A 169 -15.99 -3.73 13.05
CA GLY A 169 -17.21 -3.93 12.28
C GLY A 169 -16.95 -3.66 10.82
N LEU A 170 -17.68 -4.39 9.98
CA LEU A 170 -17.58 -4.25 8.53
C LEU A 170 -18.35 -3.02 8.07
N THR A 171 -17.79 -2.23 7.15
CA THR A 171 -18.44 -1.07 6.52
C THR A 171 -18.94 -1.36 5.11
N ASN A 172 -18.65 -2.53 4.54
CA ASN A 172 -19.11 -2.90 3.21
C ASN A 172 -20.63 -3.16 3.18
N LYS A 173 -21.26 -2.94 2.02
CA LYS A 173 -22.71 -3.06 1.79
C LYS A 173 -23.26 -4.43 2.22
N PHE A 174 -22.50 -5.48 1.97
CA PHE A 174 -22.93 -6.85 2.20
C PHE A 174 -22.45 -7.43 3.54
N LYS A 175 -21.59 -6.76 4.31
CA LYS A 175 -20.97 -7.32 5.53
C LYS A 175 -20.29 -8.68 5.28
N VAL A 176 -19.60 -8.82 4.14
CA VAL A 176 -18.76 -10.00 3.86
C VAL A 176 -17.40 -9.80 4.54
N PRO A 177 -17.00 -10.71 5.45
CA PRO A 177 -15.68 -10.65 6.07
C PRO A 177 -14.60 -11.20 5.13
N GLU A 178 -13.40 -10.67 5.27
CA GLU A 178 -12.22 -11.26 4.67
C GLU A 178 -11.87 -12.60 5.35
N PRO A 179 -11.38 -13.63 4.62
CA PRO A 179 -10.85 -14.85 5.22
C PRO A 179 -9.76 -14.54 6.25
N LEU A 180 -9.86 -15.13 7.45
CA LEU A 180 -8.93 -14.84 8.54
C LEU A 180 -7.49 -15.26 8.21
N LEU A 181 -7.34 -16.31 7.39
CA LEU A 181 -6.04 -16.81 6.93
C LEU A 181 -5.19 -15.73 6.24
N LYS A 182 -5.78 -14.95 5.32
CA LYS A 182 -5.08 -13.82 4.69
C LYS A 182 -4.54 -12.85 5.73
N GLY A 183 -5.33 -12.59 6.77
CA GLY A 183 -4.93 -11.78 7.90
C GLY A 183 -3.74 -12.33 8.69
N ILE A 184 -3.71 -13.66 8.92
CA ILE A 184 -2.62 -14.35 9.61
C ILE A 184 -1.32 -14.23 8.79
N LEU A 185 -1.40 -14.49 7.48
CA LEU A 185 -0.25 -14.37 6.57
C LEU A 185 0.29 -12.94 6.50
N ARG A 186 -0.59 -11.93 6.46
CA ARG A 186 -0.16 -10.52 6.55
C ARG A 186 0.51 -10.20 7.88
N ALA A 187 -0.04 -10.70 8.99
CA ALA A 187 0.54 -10.47 10.31
C ALA A 187 1.90 -11.15 10.48
N LYS A 188 2.10 -12.35 9.93
CA LYS A 188 3.40 -13.04 9.84
C LYS A 188 4.44 -12.18 9.12
N ASN A 189 4.06 -11.60 7.98
CA ASN A 189 4.94 -10.75 7.17
C ASN A 189 5.01 -9.27 7.64
N GLY A 190 4.32 -8.91 8.74
CA GLY A 190 4.31 -7.54 9.26
C GLY A 190 3.63 -6.50 8.36
N LEU A 191 2.75 -6.94 7.47
CA LEU A 191 2.02 -6.12 6.50
C LEU A 191 0.70 -5.60 7.08
N LEU A 192 0.27 -4.45 6.58
CA LEU A 192 -0.96 -3.77 7.02
C LEU A 192 -1.90 -3.60 5.84
N VAL A 193 -3.20 -3.77 6.10
CA VAL A 193 -4.25 -3.69 5.08
C VAL A 193 -5.06 -2.40 5.18
N TYR A 194 -5.44 -1.84 4.03
CA TYR A 194 -6.29 -0.67 3.92
C TYR A 194 -7.78 -1.03 3.77
N LYS A 195 -8.69 -0.04 3.74
CA LYS A 195 -10.16 -0.25 3.72
C LYS A 195 -10.63 -1.19 2.61
N THR A 196 -9.94 -1.15 1.47
CA THR A 196 -10.30 -1.84 0.22
C THR A 196 -9.58 -3.18 0.05
N ALA A 197 -8.97 -3.71 1.11
CA ALA A 197 -8.16 -4.94 1.10
C ALA A 197 -6.80 -4.82 0.38
N GLU A 198 -6.44 -3.63 -0.10
CA GLU A 198 -5.13 -3.35 -0.68
C GLU A 198 -4.07 -3.10 0.40
N ILE A 199 -2.81 -3.39 0.05
CA ILE A 199 -1.62 -2.99 0.81
C ILE A 199 -1.01 -1.81 0.08
N ARG A 200 -0.79 -0.70 0.79
CA ARG A 200 -0.35 0.58 0.19
C ARG A 200 0.90 1.11 0.88
N TYR A 201 1.77 1.72 0.08
CA TYR A 201 2.94 2.44 0.53
C TYR A 201 2.79 3.91 0.10
N ASP A 202 2.87 4.84 1.04
CA ASP A 202 2.84 6.27 0.75
C ASP A 202 4.29 6.75 0.60
N ALA A 203 4.68 7.13 -0.61
CA ALA A 203 5.95 7.77 -0.92
C ALA A 203 5.72 9.20 -1.45
N THR A 204 6.71 10.06 -1.29
CA THR A 204 6.76 11.37 -1.97
C THR A 204 7.44 11.15 -3.31
N ASP A 205 6.72 11.47 -4.39
CA ASP A 205 7.23 11.36 -5.74
C ASP A 205 8.05 12.59 -6.12
N ILE A 206 9.20 12.35 -6.74
CA ILE A 206 10.07 13.39 -7.30
C ILE A 206 10.20 13.09 -8.78
N PRO A 207 9.85 14.05 -9.67
CA PRO A 207 9.94 13.82 -11.10
C PRO A 207 11.41 13.67 -11.49
N LEU A 208 11.70 12.60 -12.23
CA LEU A 208 13.01 12.30 -12.76
C LEU A 208 12.87 11.96 -14.24
N THR A 209 13.71 12.55 -15.08
CA THR A 209 13.76 12.25 -16.52
C THR A 209 14.99 11.46 -16.90
N HIS A 210 16.06 11.56 -16.12
CA HIS A 210 17.33 10.91 -16.40
C HIS A 210 17.95 10.37 -15.13
N PHE A 211 18.70 9.29 -15.24
CA PHE A 211 19.42 8.68 -14.13
C PHE A 211 20.74 8.09 -14.60
N LYS A 212 21.66 7.82 -13.66
CA LYS A 212 22.82 6.98 -13.93
C LYS A 212 22.64 5.59 -13.33
N PRO A 213 23.06 4.51 -14.00
CA PRO A 213 23.05 3.16 -13.43
C PRO A 213 23.69 3.09 -12.03
N LYS A 214 24.78 3.84 -11.83
CA LYS A 214 25.48 3.95 -10.55
C LYS A 214 24.63 4.54 -9.42
N GLU A 215 23.77 5.51 -9.71
CA GLU A 215 22.94 6.19 -8.71
C GLU A 215 21.84 5.27 -8.15
N ILE A 216 21.38 4.32 -8.98
CA ILE A 216 20.36 3.33 -8.62
C ILE A 216 20.96 1.96 -8.26
N ALA A 217 22.30 1.86 -8.20
CA ALA A 217 23.04 0.64 -7.91
C ALA A 217 22.60 -0.58 -8.77
N THR A 218 22.27 -0.36 -10.04
CA THR A 218 21.82 -1.41 -10.95
C THR A 218 22.90 -1.71 -12.01
N PRO A 219 23.28 -2.99 -12.24
CA PRO A 219 24.30 -3.31 -13.21
C PRO A 219 23.83 -3.01 -14.64
N VAL A 220 24.77 -2.59 -15.48
CA VAL A 220 24.50 -2.27 -16.90
C VAL A 220 23.83 -3.42 -17.63
N SER A 221 24.26 -4.66 -17.40
CA SER A 221 23.65 -5.85 -18.00
C SER A 221 22.15 -5.96 -17.73
N ARG A 222 21.71 -5.62 -16.50
CA ARG A 222 20.30 -5.67 -16.11
C ARG A 222 19.50 -4.57 -16.79
N LEU A 223 20.07 -3.39 -16.98
CA LEU A 223 19.41 -2.30 -17.70
C LEU A 223 19.24 -2.63 -19.19
N ILE A 224 20.23 -3.29 -19.79
CA ILE A 224 20.12 -3.80 -21.17
C ILE A 224 18.97 -4.83 -21.27
N GLU A 225 18.85 -5.76 -20.32
CA GLU A 225 17.74 -6.73 -20.27
C GLU A 225 16.36 -6.05 -20.14
N LEU A 226 16.29 -4.90 -19.47
CA LEU A 226 15.08 -4.09 -19.32
C LEU A 226 14.77 -3.23 -20.55
N GLY A 227 15.66 -3.20 -21.56
CA GLY A 227 15.49 -2.46 -22.81
C GLY A 227 16.22 -1.11 -22.89
N TYR A 228 17.10 -0.81 -21.94
CA TYR A 228 17.94 0.40 -21.99
C TYR A 228 19.22 0.11 -22.78
N GLU A 229 19.19 0.34 -24.10
CA GLU A 229 20.32 0.07 -25.00
C GLU A 229 21.23 1.28 -25.24
N PHE A 230 20.66 2.49 -25.21
CA PHE A 230 21.36 3.73 -25.57
C PHE A 230 21.26 4.78 -24.47
N ASP A 231 22.29 5.62 -24.36
CA ASP A 231 22.28 6.81 -23.52
C ASP A 231 21.50 7.97 -24.15
N TYR A 232 21.32 9.08 -23.41
CA TYR A 232 20.61 10.28 -23.90
C TYR A 232 21.23 10.91 -25.16
N LYS A 233 22.47 10.53 -25.51
CA LYS A 233 23.20 10.98 -26.69
C LYS A 233 23.23 9.92 -27.80
N THR A 234 22.43 8.87 -27.69
CA THR A 234 22.35 7.75 -28.64
C THR A 234 23.62 6.90 -28.73
N ASN A 235 24.51 6.96 -27.74
CA ASN A 235 25.65 6.02 -27.67
C ASN A 235 25.23 4.73 -26.97
N GLU A 236 25.83 3.60 -27.36
CA GLU A 236 25.60 2.32 -26.70
C GLU A 236 25.91 2.37 -25.19
N LEU A 237 25.04 1.76 -24.39
CA LEU A 237 25.20 1.66 -22.94
C LEU A 237 26.29 0.62 -22.60
N ASN A 238 27.42 1.09 -22.07
CA ASN A 238 28.55 0.25 -21.66
C ASN A 238 29.17 0.65 -20.32
N ASN A 239 28.75 1.77 -19.72
CA ASN A 239 29.36 2.33 -18.52
C ASN A 239 28.30 2.77 -17.49
N GLU A 240 28.54 2.47 -16.21
CA GLU A 240 27.66 2.82 -15.09
C GLU A 240 27.48 4.34 -14.86
N ASN A 241 28.36 5.18 -15.44
CA ASN A 241 28.32 6.63 -15.31
C ASN A 241 27.59 7.33 -16.48
N GLN A 242 27.13 6.57 -17.48
CA GLN A 242 26.30 7.13 -18.56
C GLN A 242 24.95 7.59 -18.01
N ILE A 243 24.41 8.62 -18.65
CA ILE A 243 23.11 9.18 -18.30
C ILE A 243 22.08 8.56 -19.23
N LEU A 244 21.12 7.84 -18.67
CA LEU A 244 20.02 7.20 -19.39
C LEU A 244 18.75 8.04 -19.23
N GLU A 245 17.93 8.10 -20.27
CA GLU A 245 16.56 8.63 -20.19
C GLU A 245 15.65 7.58 -19.55
N LEU A 246 14.89 7.96 -18.52
CA LEU A 246 13.96 7.07 -17.82
C LEU A 246 12.73 6.79 -18.68
N GLN A 247 12.39 5.50 -18.88
CA GLN A 247 11.21 5.12 -19.63
C GLN A 247 9.92 5.56 -18.91
N VAL A 248 8.85 5.79 -19.68
CA VAL A 248 7.62 6.46 -19.23
C VAL A 248 6.94 5.79 -18.02
N GLN A 249 7.06 4.46 -17.89
CA GLN A 249 6.40 3.69 -16.82
C GLN A 249 7.38 3.15 -15.77
N ASP A 250 8.66 3.42 -15.94
CA ASP A 250 9.68 2.92 -15.04
C ASP A 250 9.79 3.85 -13.82
N VAL A 251 9.96 3.22 -12.66
CA VAL A 251 10.02 3.92 -11.38
C VAL A 251 11.20 3.43 -10.57
N ILE A 252 11.93 4.37 -9.99
CA ILE A 252 13.03 4.09 -9.08
C ILE A 252 12.48 4.16 -7.66
N LEU A 253 12.46 3.02 -6.97
CA LEU A 253 11.92 2.90 -5.63
C LEU A 253 12.98 3.23 -4.56
N SER A 254 12.54 3.87 -3.48
CA SER A 254 13.35 4.03 -2.28
C SER A 254 13.60 2.69 -1.58
N ASP A 255 14.70 2.60 -0.83
CA ASP A 255 15.10 1.40 -0.10
C ASP A 255 14.04 0.94 0.90
N ASP A 256 13.36 1.88 1.54
CA ASP A 256 12.30 1.58 2.50
C ASP A 256 11.05 1.00 1.82
N CYS A 257 10.73 1.48 0.62
CA CYS A 257 9.67 0.92 -0.22
C CYS A 257 10.02 -0.51 -0.64
N ALA A 258 11.25 -0.72 -1.14
CA ALA A 258 11.73 -2.03 -1.55
C ALA A 258 11.68 -3.05 -0.41
N LYS A 259 12.17 -2.70 0.79
CA LYS A 259 12.09 -3.56 2.00
C LYS A 259 10.65 -3.94 2.36
N TYR A 260 9.69 -3.05 2.12
CA TYR A 260 8.28 -3.34 2.37
C TYR A 260 7.67 -4.21 1.25
N PHE A 261 8.09 -4.02 0.00
CA PHE A 261 7.61 -4.79 -1.14
C PHE A 261 8.14 -6.22 -1.15
N ILE A 262 9.35 -6.47 -0.65
CA ILE A 262 9.85 -7.84 -0.43
C ILE A 262 8.93 -8.60 0.55
N LYS A 263 8.47 -7.94 1.62
CA LYS A 263 7.50 -8.55 2.55
C LYS A 263 6.16 -8.80 1.87
N LEU A 264 5.74 -7.90 0.98
CA LEU A 264 4.51 -8.03 0.19
C LEU A 264 4.59 -9.22 -0.76
N ALA A 265 5.68 -9.37 -1.50
CA ALA A 265 5.92 -10.49 -2.40
C ALA A 265 5.90 -11.83 -1.66
N ASN A 266 6.61 -11.92 -0.53
CA ASN A 266 6.57 -13.11 0.34
C ASN A 266 5.16 -13.43 0.85
N PHE A 267 4.36 -12.41 1.17
CA PHE A 267 2.94 -12.61 1.52
C PHE A 267 2.11 -13.12 0.35
N ILE A 268 2.33 -12.61 -0.86
CA ILE A 268 1.61 -13.06 -2.06
C ILE A 268 1.96 -14.52 -2.35
N ASP A 269 3.23 -14.89 -2.26
CA ASP A 269 3.67 -16.28 -2.44
C ASP A 269 3.09 -17.21 -1.37
N ASP A 270 3.14 -16.81 -0.09
CA ASP A 270 2.48 -17.54 1.01
C ASP A 270 0.96 -17.66 0.75
N GLU A 271 0.32 -16.64 0.18
CA GLU A 271 -1.12 -16.64 -0.12
C GLU A 271 -1.46 -17.56 -1.31
N LEU A 272 -0.64 -17.55 -2.37
CA LEU A 272 -0.77 -18.43 -3.51
C LEU A 272 -0.64 -19.90 -3.07
N GLU A 273 0.41 -20.23 -2.33
CA GLU A 273 0.69 -21.59 -1.88
C GLU A 273 -0.35 -22.09 -0.87
N LEU A 274 -0.59 -21.34 0.22
CA LEU A 274 -1.34 -21.84 1.37
C LEU A 274 -2.86 -21.61 1.29
N PHE A 275 -3.31 -20.60 0.53
CA PHE A 275 -4.74 -20.30 0.42
C PHE A 275 -5.33 -20.71 -0.92
N TYR A 276 -4.58 -20.54 -2.01
CA TYR A 276 -5.06 -20.87 -3.36
C TYR A 276 -4.54 -22.21 -3.90
N ASN A 277 -3.55 -22.83 -3.23
CA ASN A 277 -2.86 -24.04 -3.70
C ASN A 277 -2.28 -23.85 -5.11
N LEU A 278 -1.65 -22.69 -5.33
CA LEU A 278 -0.96 -22.32 -6.57
C LEU A 278 0.53 -22.16 -6.31
N ASP A 279 1.33 -22.28 -7.38
CA ASP A 279 2.76 -22.06 -7.31
C ASP A 279 3.10 -20.61 -6.94
N LYS A 280 4.27 -20.42 -6.32
CA LYS A 280 4.81 -19.10 -5.98
C LYS A 280 5.12 -18.32 -7.25
N PHE A 281 4.91 -17.01 -7.20
CA PHE A 281 5.12 -16.14 -8.34
C PHE A 281 6.45 -15.39 -8.25
N TYR A 282 6.74 -14.77 -7.11
CA TYR A 282 7.91 -13.91 -6.97
C TYR A 282 9.15 -14.68 -6.53
N SER A 283 9.06 -15.44 -5.44
CA SER A 283 10.17 -16.17 -4.82
C SER A 283 11.41 -15.31 -4.55
N ILE A 284 11.20 -14.04 -4.19
CA ILE A 284 12.26 -13.05 -4.02
C ILE A 284 12.82 -13.00 -2.59
N THR A 285 14.12 -12.73 -2.47
CA THR A 285 14.79 -12.61 -1.17
C THR A 285 15.54 -11.30 -1.00
N LYS A 286 16.03 -10.75 -2.10
CA LYS A 286 16.82 -9.52 -2.13
C LYS A 286 16.04 -8.40 -2.80
N ARG A 287 16.65 -7.21 -2.85
CA ARG A 287 16.07 -6.03 -3.49
C ARG A 287 16.12 -6.16 -5.02
N GLU A 288 17.17 -6.81 -5.51
CA GLU A 288 17.50 -6.91 -6.92
C GLU A 288 16.68 -7.99 -7.66
N ASP A 289 16.06 -8.90 -6.90
CA ASP A 289 15.17 -9.97 -7.39
C ASP A 289 13.77 -9.40 -7.73
#